data_AF-A0AAW1CU15-F1
#
_entry.id   AF-A0AAW1CU15-F1
#
_cell.length_a   1.000
_cell.length_b   1.000
_cell.length_c   1.000
_cell.angle_alpha   90.00
_cell.angle_beta   90.00
_cell.angle_gamma   90.00
#
_symmetry.space_group_name_H-M   'P 1'
#
loop_
_entity.id
_entity.type
_entity.pdbx_description
1 polymer ?
#
loop_
_entity_poly.entity_id
_entity_poly.type
_entity_poly.pdbx_seq_one_letter_code
_entity_poly.pdbx_strand_id
1 'polypeptide(L)'
;MKFLQDFTLDFYFRQFWTDPRLAYRKRPGVETLSVGSEFIKNIWLPDTFFVNEKQSYFHVATTSNEFIRIHHSGSITRSIR
;
A
#
# COMPACT_ATOMS: atom_id res chain seq x y z
N MET A 1 11.41 36.63 11.89
CA MET A 1 10.53 35.77 11.08
C MET A 1 11.27 34.44 10.87
N LYS A 2 10.81 33.33 11.45
CA LYS A 2 11.42 32.01 11.25
C LYS A 2 10.85 31.40 9.98
N PHE A 3 11.68 31.19 8.96
CA PHE A 3 11.33 30.27 7.88
C PHE A 3 11.51 28.85 8.40
N LEU A 4 10.45 28.06 8.39
CA LEU A 4 10.57 26.63 8.61
C LEU A 4 11.15 26.03 7.33
N GLN A 5 12.20 25.23 7.43
CA GLN A 5 12.78 24.49 6.30
C GLN A 5 11.91 23.25 6.00
N ASP A 6 10.68 23.51 5.56
CA ASP A 6 9.65 22.51 5.30
C ASP A 6 9.27 22.49 3.83
N PHE A 7 8.82 21.33 3.37
CA PHE A 7 8.28 21.13 2.03
C PHE A 7 7.08 20.18 2.09
N THR A 8 6.17 20.32 1.12
CA THR A 8 5.00 19.45 0.96
C THR A 8 5.22 18.56 -0.27
N LEU A 9 4.93 17.27 -0.14
CA LEU A 9 4.93 16.32 -1.25
C LEU A 9 3.54 15.69 -1.43
N ASP A 10 3.13 15.48 -2.68
CA ASP A 10 2.07 14.54 -3.06
C ASP A 10 2.70 13.46 -3.94
N PHE A 11 2.57 12.19 -3.55
CA PHE A 11 3.17 11.07 -4.26
C PHE A 11 2.39 9.78 -4.03
N TYR A 12 2.54 8.85 -4.97
CA TYR A 12 2.09 7.47 -4.75
C TYR A 12 3.17 6.69 -4.01
N PHE A 13 2.83 6.17 -2.84
CA PHE A 13 3.72 5.30 -2.08
C PHE A 13 3.47 3.83 -2.44
N ARG A 14 4.50 3.13 -2.93
CA ARG A 14 4.40 1.73 -3.33
C ARG A 14 5.31 0.85 -2.49
N GLN A 15 4.74 -0.23 -1.97
CA GLN A 15 5.44 -1.21 -1.14
C GLN A 15 5.38 -2.57 -1.84
N PHE A 16 6.50 -3.29 -1.78
CA PHE A 16 6.64 -4.63 -2.34
C PHE A 16 7.18 -5.56 -1.25
N TRP A 17 6.47 -6.66 -1.03
CA TRP A 17 6.93 -7.73 -0.13
C TRP A 17 6.42 -9.07 -0.62
N THR A 18 6.85 -10.15 0.01
CA THR A 18 6.35 -11.50 -0.28
C THR A 18 5.82 -12.10 1.01
N ASP A 19 4.59 -12.60 0.97
CA ASP A 19 3.95 -13.33 2.06
C ASP A 19 3.50 -14.71 1.55
N PRO A 20 4.24 -15.79 1.88
CA PRO A 20 3.89 -17.14 1.44
C PRO A 20 2.50 -17.61 1.90
N ARG A 21 1.94 -17.03 2.97
CA ARG A 21 0.60 -17.38 3.48
C ARG A 21 -0.52 -16.91 2.54
N LEU A 22 -0.22 -15.94 1.67
CA LEU A 22 -1.15 -15.38 0.69
C LEU A 22 -0.93 -15.96 -0.73
N ALA A 23 0.01 -16.91 -0.89
CA ALA A 23 0.17 -17.64 -2.13
C ALA A 23 -1.07 -18.50 -2.43
N TYR A 24 -1.40 -18.65 -3.71
CA TYR A 24 -2.55 -19.43 -4.15
C TYR A 24 -2.24 -20.23 -5.41
N ARG A 25 -3.02 -21.31 -5.64
CA ARG A 25 -2.86 -22.13 -6.84
C ARG A 25 -3.18 -21.29 -8.07
N LYS A 26 -2.18 -21.12 -8.94
CA LYS A 26 -2.32 -20.48 -10.24
C LYS A 26 -3.44 -21.14 -11.05
N ARG A 27 -4.36 -20.32 -11.56
CA ARG A 27 -5.41 -20.74 -12.49
C ARG A 27 -5.10 -20.19 -13.88
N PRO A 28 -5.43 -20.89 -14.98
CA PRO A 28 -5.27 -20.36 -16.31
C PRO A 28 -5.93 -18.98 -16.45
N GLY A 29 -5.17 -17.97 -16.89
CA GLY A 29 -5.65 -16.60 -17.05
C GLY A 29 -5.71 -15.75 -15.78
N VAL A 30 -5.31 -16.26 -14.60
CA VAL A 30 -5.30 -15.49 -13.34
C VAL A 30 -3.92 -15.54 -12.68
N GLU A 31 -3.11 -14.50 -12.95
CA GLU A 31 -1.78 -14.32 -12.36
C GLU A 31 -1.83 -13.55 -11.04
N THR A 32 -2.74 -12.58 -10.93
CA THR A 32 -2.85 -11.67 -9.78
C THR A 32 -4.28 -11.44 -9.36
N LEU A 33 -4.53 -11.34 -8.06
CA LEU A 33 -5.76 -10.83 -7.48
C LEU A 33 -5.58 -9.36 -7.11
N SER A 34 -6.42 -8.46 -7.61
CA SER A 34 -6.52 -7.08 -7.14
C SER A 34 -7.65 -6.99 -6.14
N VAL A 35 -7.37 -6.60 -4.90
CA VAL A 35 -8.36 -6.49 -3.83
C VAL A 35 -8.36 -5.07 -3.26
N GLY A 36 -9.52 -4.63 -2.79
CA GLY A 36 -9.72 -3.29 -2.26
C GLY A 36 -9.17 -3.12 -0.85
N SER A 37 -9.27 -1.88 -0.37
CA SER A 37 -8.82 -1.45 0.97
C SER A 37 -9.43 -2.26 2.13
N GLU A 38 -10.61 -2.85 1.95
CA GLU A 38 -11.28 -3.70 2.93
C GLU A 38 -10.48 -4.96 3.28
N PHE A 39 -9.72 -5.50 2.33
CA PHE A 39 -8.92 -6.71 2.54
C PHE A 39 -7.62 -6.42 3.31
N ILE A 40 -7.12 -5.19 3.24
CA ILE A 40 -5.88 -4.74 3.88
C ILE A 40 -5.94 -4.92 5.41
N LYS A 41 -7.12 -4.82 6.01
CA LYS A 41 -7.34 -5.02 7.46
C LYS A 41 -7.15 -6.47 7.92
N ASN A 42 -7.17 -7.43 6.99
CA ASN A 42 -7.16 -8.86 7.30
C ASN A 42 -5.80 -9.52 7.03
N ILE A 43 -4.80 -8.74 6.64
CA ILE A 43 -3.46 -9.24 6.32
C ILE A 43 -2.40 -8.47 7.09
N TRP A 44 -1.24 -9.10 7.22
CA TRP A 44 -0.07 -8.42 7.75
C TRP A 44 0.40 -7.34 6.76
N LEU A 45 0.74 -6.16 7.30
CA LEU A 45 1.35 -5.06 6.58
C LEU A 45 2.66 -4.67 7.27
N PRO A 46 3.65 -4.18 6.51
CA PRO A 46 4.82 -3.57 7.12
C PRO A 46 4.46 -2.21 7.76
N ASP A 47 4.85 -2.04 9.02
CA ASP A 47 4.64 -0.80 9.79
C ASP A 47 5.60 0.31 9.31
N THR A 48 5.32 0.87 8.12
CA THR A 48 6.17 1.88 7.49
C THR A 48 5.73 3.30 7.85
N PHE A 49 6.66 4.11 8.33
CA PHE A 49 6.43 5.51 8.72
C PHE A 49 7.57 6.42 8.25
N PHE A 50 7.31 7.72 8.14
CA PHE A 50 8.29 8.73 7.75
C PHE A 50 8.82 9.43 9.01
N VAL A 51 10.09 9.20 9.36
CA VAL A 51 10.68 9.69 10.62
C VAL A 51 10.62 11.21 10.80
N ASN A 52 10.72 11.97 9.70
CA ASN A 52 10.76 13.44 9.70
C ASN A 52 9.43 14.07 9.27
N GLU A 53 8.36 13.29 9.24
CA GLU A 53 7.04 13.81 8.95
C GLU A 53 6.60 14.76 10.05
N LYS A 54 6.24 15.99 9.65
CA LYS A 54 5.56 16.94 10.52
C LYS A 54 4.04 16.76 10.49
N GLN A 55 3.50 16.42 9.32
CA GLN A 55 2.09 16.11 9.11
C GLN A 55 1.90 15.30 7.83
N SER A 56 1.06 14.26 7.88
CA SER A 56 0.69 13.41 6.76
C SER A 56 -0.82 13.25 6.69
N TYR A 57 -1.32 13.12 5.45
CA TYR A 57 -2.72 12.92 5.17
C TYR A 57 -2.83 11.82 4.12
N PHE A 58 -3.60 10.78 4.41
CA PHE A 58 -4.02 9.82 3.39
C PHE A 58 -5.21 10.42 2.62
N HIS A 59 -5.20 10.31 1.29
CA HIS A 59 -6.27 10.89 0.47
C HIS A 59 -7.56 10.08 0.62
N VAL A 60 -8.49 10.54 1.47
CA VAL A 60 -9.83 9.98 1.64
C VAL A 60 -10.83 10.84 0.87
N ALA A 61 -11.17 10.46 -0.36
CA ALA A 61 -12.19 11.17 -1.16
C ALA A 61 -13.60 10.59 -0.95
N THR A 62 -13.74 9.26 -0.96
CA THR A 62 -15.01 8.51 -0.77
C THR A 62 -14.76 7.07 -0.29
N THR A 63 -13.60 6.52 -0.65
CA THR A 63 -12.96 5.30 -0.12
C THR A 63 -11.46 5.57 0.02
N SER A 64 -10.74 4.82 0.84
CA SER A 64 -9.27 4.92 0.94
C SER A 64 -8.65 4.69 -0.44
N ASN A 65 -7.81 5.62 -0.93
CA ASN A 65 -7.12 5.50 -2.21
C ASN A 65 -5.93 4.52 -2.10
N GLU A 66 -6.24 3.29 -1.74
CA GLU A 66 -5.28 2.21 -1.61
C GLU A 66 -5.80 0.94 -2.28
N PHE A 67 -4.89 0.20 -2.90
CA PHE A 67 -5.17 -1.12 -3.41
C PHE A 67 -3.98 -2.04 -3.16
N ILE A 68 -4.27 -3.33 -3.18
CA ILE A 68 -3.24 -4.36 -3.08
C ILE A 68 -3.42 -5.40 -4.18
N ARG A 69 -2.31 -5.82 -4.76
CA ARG A 69 -2.23 -6.91 -5.74
C ARG A 69 -1.45 -8.05 -5.14
N ILE A 70 -2.02 -9.24 -5.21
CA ILE A 70 -1.41 -10.47 -4.72
C ILE A 70 -1.18 -11.36 -5.93
N HIS A 71 0.08 -11.63 -6.26
CA HIS A 71 0.47 -12.59 -7.28
C HIS A 71 0.35 -14.02 -6.74
N HIS A 72 0.13 -15.00 -7.62
CA HIS A 72 -0.04 -16.40 -7.22
C HIS A 72 1.13 -16.97 -6.40
N SER A 73 2.34 -16.41 -6.54
CA SER A 73 3.53 -16.77 -5.75
C SER A 73 3.55 -16.23 -4.31
N GLY A 74 2.56 -15.41 -3.93
CA GLY A 74 2.56 -14.67 -2.66
C GLY A 74 3.33 -13.35 -2.72
N SER A 75 3.81 -12.93 -3.89
CA SER A 75 4.39 -11.60 -4.08
C SER A 75 3.29 -10.53 -4.08
N ILE A 76 3.51 -9.44 -3.35
CA ILE A 76 2.49 -8.46 -3.04
C ILE A 76 2.96 -7.08 -3.46
N THR A 77 2.05 -6.31 -4.05
CA THR A 77 2.21 -4.89 -4.34
C THR A 77 1.10 -4.11 -3.68
N ARG A 78 1.44 -3.19 -2.77
CA ARG A 78 0.50 -2.20 -2.23
C ARG A 78 0.81 -0.84 -2.81
N SER A 79 -0.22 -0.08 -3.18
CA SER A 79 -0.09 1.30 -3.60
C SER A 79 -1.05 2.15 -2.79
N ILE A 80 -0.54 3.26 -2.28
CA ILE A 80 -1.29 4.26 -1.50
C ILE A 80 -1.10 5.60 -2.20
N ARG A 81 -2.13 6.43 -2.17
CA ARG A 81 -2.01 7.87 -2.44
C ARG A 81 -2.20 8.66 -1.16
#